data_AF-A0A7K8MQP0-F1
#
_entry.id   AF-A0A7K8MQP0-F1
#
_cell.length_a   1.000
_cell.length_b   1.000
_cell.length_c   1.000
_cell.angle_alpha   90.00
_cell.angle_beta   90.00
_cell.angle_gamma   90.00
#
_symmetry.space_group_name_H-M   'P 1'
#
loop_
_entity.id
_entity.type
_entity.pdbx_description
1 polymer ?
#
loop_
_entity_poly.entity_id
_entity_poly.type
_entity_poly.pdbx_seq_one_letter_code
_entity_poly.pdbx_strand_id
1 'polypeptide(L)' 'TIIHLTFLHESGSNNPLGISSNCDKIPFHPYFSLKDILGLAFIFLPLLTLAIF' A
#
# COMPACT_ATOMS: atom_id res chain seq x y z
N THR A 1 -2.71 -10.42 11.10
CA THR A 1 -1.94 -9.43 10.31
C THR A 1 -0.51 -9.86 10.05
N ILE A 2 0.30 -10.22 11.06
CA ILE A 2 1.70 -10.65 10.81
C ILE A 2 1.79 -11.91 9.93
N ILE A 3 1.04 -12.97 10.26
CA ILE A 3 1.00 -14.21 9.45
C ILE A 3 0.55 -13.96 8.00
N HIS A 4 -0.40 -13.04 7.82
CA HIS A 4 -0.85 -12.66 6.48
C HIS A 4 0.27 -11.96 5.69
N LEU A 5 0.96 -11.01 6.31
CA LEU A 5 2.07 -10.29 5.68
C LEU A 5 3.27 -11.21 5.42
N THR A 6 3.55 -12.19 6.28
CA THR A 6 4.64 -13.15 6.03
C THR A 6 4.35 -13.97 4.77
N PHE A 7 3.13 -14.49 4.60
CA PHE A 7 2.79 -15.21 3.36
C PHE A 7 2.77 -14.31 2.12
N LEU A 8 2.33 -13.05 2.25
CA LEU A 8 2.39 -12.08 1.16
C LEU A 8 3.83 -11.77 0.77
N HIS A 9 4.75 -11.67 1.73
CA HIS A 9 6.16 -11.40 1.47
C HIS A 9 6.89 -12.58 0.80
N GLU A 10 6.45 -13.82 1.03
CA GLU A 10 6.98 -14.99 0.31
C GLU A 10 6.67 -14.93 -1.19
N SER A 11 5.45 -14.54 -1.59
CA SER A 11 5.07 -14.43 -3.01
C SER A 11 5.36 -13.06 -3.65
N GLY A 12 5.40 -12.00 -2.84
CA GLY A 12 5.32 -10.62 -3.28
C GLY A 12 3.90 -10.17 -3.64
N SER A 13 3.74 -8.87 -3.87
CA SER A 13 2.47 -8.26 -4.29
C SER A 13 2.16 -8.55 -5.77
N ASN A 14 0.89 -8.78 -6.08
CA ASN A 14 0.42 -8.81 -7.46
C ASN A 14 0.31 -7.39 -8.05
N ASN A 15 0.14 -7.28 -9.37
CA ASN A 15 -0.04 -6.03 -10.09
C ASN A 15 -1.35 -6.05 -10.92
N PRO A 16 -1.85 -4.89 -11.37
CA PRO A 16 -3.15 -4.79 -12.07
C PRO A 16 -3.24 -5.61 -13.36
N LEU A 17 -2.11 -5.88 -14.04
CA LEU A 17 -2.08 -6.67 -15.26
C LEU A 17 -2.09 -8.19 -14.98
N GLY A 18 -1.89 -8.60 -13.72
CA GLY A 18 -1.91 -10.02 -13.32
C GLY A 18 -0.77 -10.87 -13.91
N ILE A 19 0.24 -10.25 -14.52
CA ILE A 19 1.43 -10.92 -15.05
C ILE A 19 2.59 -10.85 -14.06
N SER A 20 3.69 -11.57 -14.31
CA SER A 20 4.87 -11.49 -13.43
C SER A 20 5.48 -10.07 -13.43
N SER A 21 5.60 -9.47 -12.25
CA SER A 21 6.23 -8.15 -12.05
C SER A 21 7.74 -8.21 -11.84
N ASN A 22 8.37 -9.39 -11.90
CA ASN A 22 9.79 -9.56 -11.58
C ASN A 22 10.74 -8.73 -12.45
N CYS A 23 10.32 -8.38 -13.67
CA CYS A 23 11.11 -7.56 -14.60
C CYS A 23 11.19 -6.07 -14.16
N ASP A 24 10.19 -5.59 -13.42
CA ASP A 24 10.01 -4.16 -13.11
C ASP A 24 9.65 -3.95 -11.63
N LYS A 25 10.51 -4.48 -10.75
CA LYS A 25 10.38 -4.27 -9.30
C LYS A 25 11.11 -2.99 -8.89
N ILE A 26 10.39 -2.12 -8.21
CA ILE A 26 10.94 -0.93 -7.53
C ILE A 26 10.97 -1.14 -6.01
N PRO A 27 11.90 -0.48 -5.29
CA PRO A 27 11.94 -0.58 -3.83
C PRO A 27 10.69 0.05 -3.19
N PHE A 28 10.30 -0.45 -2.01
CA PHE A 28 9.14 0.05 -1.28
C PHE A 28 9.29 1.53 -0.91
N HIS A 29 10.45 1.91 -0.36
CA HIS A 29 10.81 3.29 -0.09
C HIS A 29 11.67 3.84 -1.25
N PRO A 30 11.39 5.06 -1.74
CA PRO A 30 10.41 6.04 -1.25
C PRO A 30 9.00 5.89 -1.84
N TYR A 31 8.83 5.07 -2.89
CA TYR A 31 7.66 5.10 -3.77
C TYR A 31 6.34 4.78 -3.07
N PHE A 32 6.22 3.58 -2.50
CA PHE A 32 4.98 3.15 -1.84
C PHE A 32 4.83 3.79 -0.47
N SER A 33 5.93 4.08 0.25
CA SER A 33 5.86 4.81 1.52
C SER A 33 5.21 6.20 1.36
N LEU A 34 5.59 6.97 0.33
CA LEU A 34 4.97 8.27 0.06
C LEU A 34 3.53 8.13 -0.43
N LYS A 35 3.25 7.14 -1.29
CA LYS A 35 1.89 6.85 -1.77
C LYS A 35 0.95 6.54 -0.60
N ASP A 36 1.41 5.74 0.37
CA ASP A 36 0.61 5.32 1.52
C ASP A 36 0.35 6.50 2.48
N ILE A 37 1.35 7.37 2.72
CA ILE A 37 1.15 8.59 3.52
C ILE A 37 0.11 9.52 2.87
N LEU A 38 0.18 9.70 1.55
CA LEU A 38 -0.80 10.49 0.82
C LEU A 38 -2.21 9.85 0.91
N GLY A 39 -2.31 8.54 0.72
CA GLY A 39 -3.56 7.80 0.86
C GLY A 39 -4.13 7.90 2.29
N LEU A 40 -3.28 7.83 3.30
CA LEU A 40 -3.66 8.02 4.70
C LEU A 40 -4.26 9.42 4.91
N ALA A 41 -3.63 10.47 4.39
CA ALA A 41 -4.15 11.83 4.47
C ALA A 41 -5.55 11.96 3.83
N PHE A 42 -5.76 11.36 2.65
CA PHE A 42 -7.06 11.37 1.99
C PHE A 42 -8.17 10.65 2.76
N ILE A 43 -7.84 9.61 3.53
CA ILE A 43 -8.82 8.91 4.38
C ILE A 43 -9.02 9.66 5.71
N PHE A 44 -7.96 10.23 6.27
CA PHE A 44 -8.02 10.96 7.55
C PHE A 44 -8.78 12.26 7.45
N LEU A 45 -8.72 12.98 6.32
CA LEU A 45 -9.46 14.24 6.13
C LEU A 45 -10.97 14.07 6.30
N PRO A 46 -11.69 13.19 5.57
CA PRO A 46 -13.12 12.98 5.75
C PRO A 46 -13.44 12.39 7.13
N LEU A 47 -12.59 11.50 7.66
CA LEU A 47 -12.76 10.96 9.01
C LEU A 47 -12.75 12.09 10.06
N LEU A 48 -11.83 13.05 9.94
CA LEU A 48 -11.76 14.20 10.83
C LEU A 48 -12.97 15.11 10.67
N THR A 49 -13.44 15.33 9.43
CA THR A 49 -14.66 16.12 9.20
C THR A 49 -15.89 15.48 9.86
N LEU A 50 -16.01 14.16 9.82
CA LEU A 50 -17.08 13.42 10.49
C LEU A 50 -16.94 13.43 12.02
N ALA A 51 -15.71 13.46 12.54
CA ALA A 51 -15.46 13.45 13.98
C ALA A 51 -15.69 14.82 14.64
N ILE A 52 -15.52 15.91 13.89
CA ILE A 52 -15.63 17.30 14.40
C ILE A 52 -17.05 17.88 14.24
N PHE A 53 -17.83 17.39 13.27
CA PHE A 53 -19.22 17.80 13.04
C PHE A 53 -20.20 16.80 13.69
#